data_AF-A0A7J7QPX3-F1
#
_entry.id   AF-A0A7J7QPX3-F1
#
_cell.length_a   1.000
_cell.length_b   1.000
_cell.length_c   1.000
_cell.angle_alpha   90.00
_cell.angle_beta   90.00
_cell.angle_gamma   90.00
#
_symmetry.space_group_name_H-M   'P 1'
#
loop_
_entity.id
_entity.type
_entity.pdbx_description
1 polymer ?
#
loop_
_entity_poly.entity_id
_entity_poly.type
_entity_poly.pdbx_seq_one_letter_code
_entity_poly.pdbx_strand_id
1 'polypeptide(L)'
;MEAASGPTFQDDLLDENCCSSSSFSNMTHAFSQRILELQQLVCFRVEDSVKHIFVRDIQGIEASVRALEQLFDELRQRTQQEIASVPKARALLQAAELQQQHLQQISSNLPQHLPSTCSALAAAGAAATSTTPHQQQHSLQSIAVKQQGVAGAAKLGSRGQAAAAADDARGKAADKRRKDGPAAARPAPAAAPRWYVTAAELASVPSYIKGRLTLEKVNAAVDELAGFAEACAKAMSSVARNQLARVSSEERGRLQELYHGIATKEAAKGRSWFLESDLRAGAAVKMDKSGKSMLMLLRNLGRLQEVRAVLESVGSVTAYVLQAQT
;
A
#
# COMPACT_ATOMS: atom_id res chain seq x y z
N MET A 1 30.57 -86.66 -19.92
CA MET A 1 30.16 -85.70 -18.88
C MET A 1 29.38 -84.65 -19.63
N GLU A 2 28.14 -84.36 -19.21
CA GLU A 2 27.08 -83.79 -20.08
C GLU A 2 26.72 -84.70 -21.28
N ALA A 3 25.50 -84.65 -21.87
CA ALA A 3 24.24 -84.07 -21.36
C ALA A 3 23.03 -84.86 -21.91
N ALA A 4 21.98 -85.01 -21.10
CA ALA A 4 20.65 -85.45 -21.54
C ALA A 4 19.62 -85.10 -20.44
N SER A 5 18.99 -83.93 -20.52
CA SER A 5 17.87 -83.57 -19.64
C SER A 5 16.55 -83.95 -20.31
N GLY A 6 15.58 -84.46 -19.53
CA GLY A 6 14.27 -84.87 -20.04
C GLY A 6 13.35 -83.67 -20.34
N PRO A 7 12.42 -83.80 -21.31
CA PRO A 7 11.50 -82.73 -21.69
C PRO A 7 10.20 -82.69 -20.86
N THR A 8 9.58 -81.51 -20.83
CA THR A 8 8.13 -81.25 -20.69
C THR A 8 7.31 -81.95 -19.58
N PHE A 9 6.74 -81.17 -18.66
CA PHE A 9 5.27 -81.10 -18.44
C PHE A 9 4.90 -80.04 -17.35
N GLN A 10 4.60 -78.79 -17.75
CA GLN A 10 3.77 -77.78 -17.04
C GLN A 10 4.00 -76.38 -17.62
N ASP A 11 3.09 -75.89 -18.49
CA ASP A 11 3.05 -74.46 -18.91
C ASP A 11 1.66 -73.99 -19.40
N ASP A 12 0.58 -74.71 -19.06
CA ASP A 12 -0.81 -74.46 -19.50
C ASP A 12 -1.75 -74.06 -18.33
N LEU A 13 -1.31 -73.18 -17.41
CA LEU A 13 -2.10 -72.84 -16.21
C LEU A 13 -1.94 -71.40 -15.69
N LEU A 14 -1.83 -70.39 -16.57
CA LEU A 14 -1.69 -68.98 -16.14
C LEU A 14 -2.70 -67.98 -16.77
N ASP A 15 -3.32 -68.26 -17.93
CA ASP A 15 -4.12 -67.25 -18.64
C ASP A 15 -5.53 -66.98 -18.06
N GLU A 16 -6.21 -67.99 -17.50
CA GLU A 16 -7.54 -67.86 -16.87
C GLU A 16 -7.58 -66.77 -15.76
N ASN A 17 -6.46 -66.59 -15.05
CA ASN A 17 -6.40 -65.72 -13.87
C ASN A 17 -6.40 -64.21 -14.24
N CYS A 18 -5.96 -63.86 -15.44
CA CYS A 18 -5.91 -62.47 -15.91
C CYS A 18 -7.31 -61.88 -16.18
N CYS A 19 -8.25 -62.65 -16.70
CA CYS A 19 -9.63 -62.19 -16.92
C CYS A 19 -10.37 -61.96 -15.59
N SER A 20 -10.18 -62.86 -14.61
CA SER A 20 -10.76 -62.72 -13.28
C SER A 20 -10.16 -61.52 -12.51
N SER A 21 -8.83 -61.39 -12.53
CA SER A 21 -8.11 -60.28 -11.90
C SER A 21 -8.48 -58.92 -12.49
N SER A 22 -8.56 -58.80 -13.82
CA SER A 22 -8.96 -57.55 -14.48
C SER A 22 -10.43 -57.20 -14.25
N SER A 23 -11.35 -58.18 -14.20
CA SER A 23 -12.75 -57.96 -13.82
C SER A 23 -12.88 -57.43 -12.38
N PHE A 24 -12.17 -58.02 -11.42
CA PHE A 24 -12.12 -57.55 -10.04
C PHE A 24 -11.46 -56.17 -9.90
N SER A 25 -10.40 -55.90 -10.67
CA SER A 25 -9.74 -54.60 -10.74
C SER A 25 -10.68 -53.52 -11.30
N ASN A 26 -11.41 -53.80 -12.37
CA ASN A 26 -12.42 -52.92 -12.95
C ASN A 26 -13.55 -52.63 -11.96
N MET A 27 -14.02 -53.63 -11.22
CA MET A 27 -15.01 -53.44 -10.15
C MET A 27 -14.45 -52.56 -9.02
N THR A 28 -13.21 -52.80 -8.58
CA THR A 28 -12.52 -52.02 -7.54
C THR A 28 -12.30 -50.57 -7.99
N HIS A 29 -11.95 -50.34 -9.25
CA HIS A 29 -11.86 -49.02 -9.86
C HIS A 29 -13.22 -48.33 -9.92
N ALA A 30 -14.28 -49.02 -10.35
CA ALA A 30 -15.64 -48.47 -10.39
C ALA A 30 -16.19 -48.11 -8.99
N PHE A 31 -15.90 -48.92 -7.97
CA PHE A 31 -16.17 -48.56 -6.57
C PHE A 31 -15.35 -47.35 -6.11
N SER A 32 -14.06 -47.30 -6.43
CA SER A 32 -13.18 -46.18 -6.08
C SER A 32 -13.65 -44.87 -6.74
N GLN A 33 -14.07 -44.93 -8.01
CA GLN A 33 -14.69 -43.82 -8.73
C GLN A 33 -16.01 -43.40 -8.06
N ARG A 34 -16.91 -44.34 -7.75
CA ARG A 34 -18.16 -44.05 -7.01
C ARG A 34 -17.91 -43.41 -5.65
N ILE A 35 -16.85 -43.80 -4.96
CA ILE A 35 -16.44 -43.19 -3.67
C ILE A 35 -15.94 -41.75 -3.89
N LEU A 36 -15.14 -41.50 -4.93
CA LEU A 36 -14.70 -40.14 -5.28
C LEU A 36 -15.86 -39.23 -5.71
N GLU A 37 -16.79 -39.74 -6.52
CA GLU A 37 -18.03 -39.04 -6.91
C GLU A 37 -18.87 -38.70 -5.67
N LEU A 38 -19.03 -39.65 -4.73
CA LEU A 38 -19.71 -39.41 -3.45
C LEU A 38 -18.98 -38.37 -2.58
N GLN A 39 -17.65 -38.40 -2.52
CA GLN A 39 -16.86 -37.41 -1.78
C GLN A 39 -17.03 -36.00 -2.38
N GLN A 40 -17.00 -35.87 -3.70
CA GLN A 40 -17.27 -34.58 -4.38
C GLN A 40 -18.70 -34.09 -4.09
N LEU A 41 -19.70 -34.97 -4.18
CA LEU A 41 -21.09 -34.63 -3.84
C LEU A 41 -21.27 -34.27 -2.36
N VAL A 42 -20.49 -34.84 -1.44
CA VAL A 42 -20.44 -34.44 -0.02
C VAL A 42 -19.82 -33.05 0.14
N CYS A 43 -18.80 -32.68 -0.64
CA CYS A 43 -18.28 -31.30 -0.65
C CYS A 43 -19.32 -30.26 -1.11
N PHE A 44 -20.24 -30.63 -2.01
CA PHE A 44 -21.40 -29.79 -2.36
C PHE A 44 -22.53 -29.85 -1.33
N ARG A 45 -22.54 -30.85 -0.43
CA ARG A 45 -23.51 -31.02 0.66
C ARG A 45 -23.17 -30.17 1.88
N VAL A 46 -22.94 -28.88 1.64
CA VAL A 46 -22.85 -27.87 2.70
C VAL A 46 -24.20 -27.81 3.43
N GLU A 47 -24.17 -27.86 4.77
CA GLU A 47 -25.36 -27.64 5.63
C GLU A 47 -25.99 -26.28 5.33
N ASP A 48 -27.33 -26.18 5.25
CA ASP A 48 -28.04 -24.95 4.86
C ASP A 48 -27.63 -23.71 5.68
N SER A 49 -27.39 -23.88 6.98
CA SER A 49 -26.88 -22.85 7.89
C SER A 49 -25.54 -22.25 7.47
N VAL A 50 -24.68 -23.02 6.80
CA VAL A 50 -23.31 -22.62 6.42
C VAL A 50 -23.23 -22.20 4.95
N LYS A 51 -24.20 -22.61 4.10
CA LYS A 51 -24.29 -22.20 2.68
C LYS A 51 -24.19 -20.69 2.52
N HIS A 52 -24.88 -19.92 3.37
CA HIS A 52 -24.89 -18.46 3.31
C HIS A 52 -23.49 -17.84 3.52
N ILE A 53 -22.64 -18.44 4.35
CA ILE A 53 -21.27 -17.97 4.60
C ILE A 53 -20.42 -18.18 3.34
N PHE A 54 -20.39 -19.40 2.81
CA PHE A 54 -19.62 -19.70 1.59
C PHE A 54 -20.14 -18.93 0.36
N VAL A 55 -21.45 -18.73 0.22
CA VAL A 55 -22.03 -17.91 -0.86
C VAL A 55 -21.55 -16.45 -0.74
N ARG A 56 -21.57 -15.86 0.46
CA ARG A 56 -21.06 -14.49 0.66
C ARG A 56 -19.58 -14.36 0.35
N ASP A 57 -18.78 -15.35 0.74
CA ASP A 57 -17.33 -15.31 0.53
C ASP A 57 -16.97 -15.57 -0.95
N ILE A 58 -17.72 -16.43 -1.66
CA ILE A 58 -17.64 -16.58 -3.13
C ILE A 58 -18.02 -15.29 -3.85
N GLN A 59 -19.11 -14.62 -3.44
CA GLN A 59 -19.50 -13.31 -3.98
C GLN A 59 -18.43 -12.23 -3.71
N GLY A 60 -17.76 -12.30 -2.56
CA GLY A 60 -16.61 -11.45 -2.23
C GLY A 60 -15.42 -11.67 -3.17
N ILE A 61 -15.10 -12.94 -3.46
CA ILE A 61 -14.08 -13.32 -4.45
C ILE A 61 -14.49 -12.81 -5.85
N GLU A 62 -15.72 -13.08 -6.29
CA GLU A 62 -16.29 -12.64 -7.57
C GLU A 62 -16.19 -11.11 -7.77
N ALA A 63 -16.56 -10.34 -6.73
CA ALA A 63 -16.43 -8.89 -6.72
C ALA A 63 -14.96 -8.43 -6.78
N SER A 64 -14.05 -9.11 -6.08
CA SER A 64 -12.61 -8.80 -6.12
C SER A 64 -11.98 -9.10 -7.48
N VAL A 65 -12.42 -10.16 -8.16
CA VAL A 65 -11.96 -10.52 -9.51
C VAL A 65 -12.42 -9.48 -10.51
N ARG A 66 -13.70 -9.07 -10.48
CA ARG A 66 -14.19 -7.96 -11.33
C ARG A 66 -13.45 -6.64 -11.11
N ALA A 67 -13.10 -6.32 -9.86
CA ALA A 67 -12.31 -5.12 -9.56
C ALA A 67 -10.88 -5.21 -10.11
N LEU A 68 -10.27 -6.39 -10.15
CA LEU A 68 -8.97 -6.63 -10.80
C LEU A 68 -9.08 -6.56 -12.32
N GLU A 69 -10.12 -7.15 -12.93
CA GLU A 69 -10.39 -7.09 -14.37
C GLU A 69 -10.50 -5.63 -14.86
N GLN A 70 -11.30 -4.81 -14.16
CA GLN A 70 -11.45 -3.38 -14.46
C GLN A 70 -10.13 -2.61 -14.35
N LEU A 71 -9.28 -2.93 -13.36
CA LEU A 71 -7.96 -2.32 -13.19
C LEU A 71 -6.98 -2.77 -14.28
N PHE A 72 -7.05 -4.02 -14.75
CA PHE A 72 -6.26 -4.51 -15.87
C PHE A 72 -6.65 -3.83 -17.19
N ASP A 73 -7.94 -3.58 -17.43
CA ASP A 73 -8.39 -2.82 -18.60
C ASP A 73 -7.98 -1.34 -18.52
N GLU A 74 -8.03 -0.69 -17.35
CA GLU A 74 -7.50 0.67 -17.18
C GLU A 74 -5.98 0.72 -17.44
N LEU A 75 -5.22 -0.23 -16.89
CA LEU A 75 -3.77 -0.33 -17.11
C LEU A 75 -3.46 -0.53 -18.60
N ARG A 76 -4.19 -1.44 -19.26
CA ARG A 76 -4.08 -1.69 -20.71
C ARG A 76 -4.37 -0.44 -21.53
N GLN A 77 -5.40 0.32 -21.16
CA GLN A 77 -5.74 1.58 -21.82
C GLN A 77 -4.63 2.62 -21.66
N ARG A 78 -4.06 2.77 -20.45
CA ARG A 78 -2.93 3.67 -20.20
C ARG A 78 -1.69 3.28 -21.00
N THR A 79 -1.30 2.00 -20.99
CA THR A 79 -0.16 1.51 -21.79
C THR A 79 -0.38 1.72 -23.30
N GLN A 80 -1.62 1.60 -23.81
CA GLN A 80 -1.92 1.95 -25.20
C GLN A 80 -1.78 3.45 -25.49
N GLN A 81 -2.19 4.33 -24.57
CA GLN A 81 -2.00 5.80 -24.68
C GLN A 81 -0.51 6.19 -24.64
N GLU A 82 0.28 5.53 -23.78
CA GLU A 82 1.74 5.68 -23.73
C GLU A 82 2.37 5.27 -25.08
N ILE A 83 2.08 4.07 -25.57
CA ILE A 83 2.57 3.58 -26.88
C ILE A 83 2.19 4.54 -28.03
N ALA A 84 0.97 5.08 -28.02
CA ALA A 84 0.50 6.03 -29.04
C ALA A 84 1.11 7.45 -28.93
N SER A 85 1.72 7.80 -27.79
CA SER A 85 2.36 9.11 -27.55
C SER A 85 3.88 9.08 -27.69
N VAL A 86 4.53 7.95 -27.40
CA VAL A 86 5.98 7.70 -27.63
C VAL A 86 6.50 8.17 -29.00
N PRO A 87 5.87 7.91 -30.16
CA PRO A 87 6.38 8.40 -31.44
C PRO A 87 6.38 9.93 -31.55
N LYS A 88 5.43 10.62 -30.90
CA LYS A 88 5.37 12.09 -30.88
C LYS A 88 6.52 12.67 -30.07
N ALA A 89 6.82 12.07 -28.91
CA ALA A 89 7.98 12.44 -28.09
C ALA A 89 9.31 12.20 -28.82
N ARG A 90 9.45 11.08 -29.55
CA ARG A 90 10.63 10.79 -30.38
C ARG A 90 10.82 11.80 -31.51
N ALA A 91 9.74 12.19 -32.21
CA ALA A 91 9.81 13.20 -33.27
C ALA A 91 10.27 14.57 -32.73
N LEU A 92 9.80 14.98 -31.54
CA LEU A 92 10.26 16.21 -30.89
C LEU A 92 11.73 16.16 -30.48
N LEU A 93 12.22 15.02 -29.97
CA LEU A 93 13.64 14.82 -29.66
C LEU A 93 14.51 14.92 -30.93
N GLN A 94 14.13 14.24 -32.02
CA GLN A 94 14.84 14.31 -33.29
C GLN A 94 14.88 15.74 -33.87
N ALA A 95 13.78 16.49 -33.78
CA ALA A 95 13.75 17.89 -34.20
C ALA A 95 14.69 18.78 -33.35
N ALA A 96 14.73 18.55 -32.03
CA ALA A 96 15.63 19.26 -31.12
C ALA A 96 17.12 18.90 -31.35
N GLU A 97 17.42 17.65 -31.70
CA GLU A 97 18.78 17.21 -32.07
C GLU A 97 19.25 17.92 -33.36
N LEU A 98 18.41 17.98 -34.40
CA LEU A 98 18.73 18.71 -35.63
C LEU A 98 18.94 20.21 -35.38
N GLN A 99 18.09 20.83 -34.55
CA GLN A 99 18.28 22.23 -34.15
C GLN A 99 19.58 22.43 -33.36
N GLN A 100 19.93 21.50 -32.46
CA GLN A 100 21.18 21.56 -31.71
C GLN A 100 22.41 21.41 -32.62
N GLN A 101 22.39 20.49 -33.59
CA GLN A 101 23.47 20.31 -34.57
C GLN A 101 23.65 21.57 -35.43
N HIS A 102 22.55 22.18 -35.90
CA HIS A 102 22.60 23.43 -36.66
C HIS A 102 23.17 24.59 -35.82
N LEU A 103 22.77 24.72 -34.55
CA LEU A 103 23.34 25.74 -33.64
C LEU A 103 24.82 25.47 -33.33
N GLN A 104 25.25 24.21 -33.23
CA GLN A 104 26.67 23.86 -33.11
C GLN A 104 27.46 24.25 -34.36
N GLN A 105 26.94 23.96 -35.57
CA GLN A 105 27.54 24.38 -36.84
C GLN A 105 27.64 25.90 -36.97
N ILE A 106 26.60 26.64 -36.58
CA ILE A 106 26.65 28.11 -36.52
C ILE A 106 27.75 28.56 -35.55
N SER A 107 27.83 27.97 -34.35
CA SER A 107 28.81 28.35 -33.33
C SER A 107 30.27 28.05 -33.72
N SER A 108 30.53 27.03 -34.55
CA SER A 108 31.87 26.70 -35.03
C SER A 108 32.30 27.50 -36.27
N ASN A 109 31.35 28.09 -37.01
CA ASN A 109 31.59 28.94 -38.18
C ASN A 109 31.39 30.44 -37.86
N LEU A 110 31.39 30.81 -36.58
CA LEU A 110 31.10 32.16 -36.12
C LEU A 110 32.35 33.07 -36.27
N PRO A 111 32.29 34.18 -37.02
CA PRO A 111 33.44 35.09 -37.17
C PRO A 111 33.75 35.82 -35.86
N GLN A 112 35.04 36.13 -35.64
CA GLN A 112 35.57 36.62 -34.35
C GLN A 112 35.08 38.02 -33.93
N HIS A 113 34.31 38.72 -34.77
CA HIS A 113 33.77 40.06 -34.50
C HIS A 113 32.26 40.14 -34.79
N LEU A 114 31.44 39.51 -33.94
CA LEU A 114 30.03 39.87 -33.82
C LEU A 114 29.87 41.09 -32.91
N PRO A 115 28.98 42.05 -33.22
CA PRO A 115 28.66 43.15 -32.32
C PRO A 115 27.90 42.65 -31.09
N SER A 116 28.40 42.95 -29.89
CA SER A 116 27.90 42.40 -28.61
C SER A 116 26.58 43.03 -28.11
N THR A 117 25.52 43.00 -28.91
CA THR A 117 24.18 43.54 -28.59
C THR A 117 23.35 42.62 -27.67
N CYS A 118 23.98 42.03 -26.64
CA CYS A 118 23.31 41.17 -25.65
C CYS A 118 23.71 41.50 -24.19
N SER A 119 23.89 42.79 -23.88
CA SER A 119 24.06 43.29 -22.50
C SER A 119 23.18 44.51 -22.18
N ALA A 120 22.11 44.74 -22.95
CA ALA A 120 21.26 45.94 -22.86
C ALA A 120 19.86 45.69 -22.27
N LEU A 121 19.34 44.46 -22.32
CA LEU A 121 17.95 44.16 -21.93
C LEU A 121 17.77 43.70 -20.46
N ALA A 122 18.81 43.81 -19.64
CA ALA A 122 18.81 43.38 -18.23
C ALA A 122 18.46 44.51 -17.22
N ALA A 123 18.25 45.74 -17.68
CA ALA A 123 18.10 46.93 -16.83
C ALA A 123 16.76 47.69 -17.00
N ALA A 124 15.89 47.26 -17.92
CA ALA A 124 14.62 47.95 -18.24
C ALA A 124 13.47 47.51 -17.30
N GLY A 125 13.61 47.82 -16.00
CA GLY A 125 12.73 47.34 -14.92
C GLY A 125 11.92 48.40 -14.17
N ALA A 126 11.74 49.61 -14.70
CA ALA A 126 10.95 50.68 -14.07
C ALA A 126 10.41 51.69 -15.09
N ALA A 127 9.18 52.20 -14.86
CA ALA A 127 8.48 53.33 -15.51
C ALA A 127 8.46 53.38 -17.08
N ALA A 128 7.35 53.22 -17.81
CA ALA A 128 6.01 53.87 -17.80
C ALA A 128 5.85 55.06 -18.78
N THR A 129 4.59 55.32 -19.16
CA THR A 129 4.01 56.48 -19.90
C THR A 129 4.24 56.66 -21.42
N SER A 130 3.09 56.55 -22.13
CA SER A 130 2.50 57.51 -23.10
C SER A 130 2.94 57.66 -24.58
N THR A 131 1.89 57.62 -25.43
CA THR A 131 1.62 58.34 -26.70
C THR A 131 2.30 57.99 -28.04
N THR A 132 1.44 57.50 -28.95
CA THR A 132 1.41 57.60 -30.44
C THR A 132 1.32 59.08 -30.92
N PRO A 133 1.52 59.43 -32.23
CA PRO A 133 0.89 58.81 -33.42
C PRO A 133 1.70 58.73 -34.75
N HIS A 134 1.07 58.06 -35.75
CA HIS A 134 1.21 58.12 -37.23
C HIS A 134 2.57 58.42 -37.92
N GLN A 135 2.89 57.86 -39.10
CA GLN A 135 2.11 57.16 -40.15
C GLN A 135 2.96 55.94 -40.67
N GLN A 136 2.67 55.15 -41.72
CA GLN A 136 1.65 55.15 -42.78
C GLN A 136 1.19 53.70 -43.12
N GLN A 137 1.03 53.35 -44.40
CA GLN A 137 0.67 52.05 -44.99
C GLN A 137 1.52 51.89 -46.27
N HIS A 138 1.81 50.72 -46.87
CA HIS A 138 1.09 49.45 -47.10
C HIS A 138 2.15 48.32 -47.20
N SER A 139 1.92 46.99 -47.26
CA SER A 139 0.83 46.01 -47.02
C SER A 139 1.47 44.58 -47.09
N LEU A 140 0.88 43.38 -46.98
CA LEU A 140 -0.49 42.82 -47.06
C LEU A 140 -0.68 41.71 -45.98
N GLN A 141 -1.77 40.94 -46.09
CA GLN A 141 -1.92 39.47 -45.91
C GLN A 141 -0.75 38.64 -45.30
N SER A 142 -0.95 37.63 -44.44
CA SER A 142 -2.20 36.94 -44.01
C SER A 142 -2.05 36.12 -42.71
N ILE A 143 -3.21 35.76 -42.12
CA ILE A 143 -3.49 34.61 -41.21
C ILE A 143 -2.60 34.43 -39.95
N ALA A 144 -3.23 34.48 -38.77
CA ALA A 144 -2.61 34.15 -37.49
C ALA A 144 -3.21 32.86 -36.87
N VAL A 145 -2.36 32.03 -36.25
CA VAL A 145 -2.74 30.96 -35.32
C VAL A 145 -1.83 31.05 -34.07
N LYS A 146 -2.31 30.52 -32.94
CA LYS A 146 -1.82 30.80 -31.56
C LYS A 146 -0.67 29.91 -31.09
N GLN A 147 -0.06 30.36 -29.97
CA GLN A 147 0.59 29.57 -28.91
C GLN A 147 1.96 28.92 -29.26
N GLN A 148 2.87 28.62 -28.33
CA GLN A 148 3.29 29.15 -27.01
C GLN A 148 4.34 28.14 -26.48
N GLY A 149 5.44 28.60 -25.88
CA GLY A 149 6.51 27.74 -25.35
C GLY A 149 7.52 27.25 -26.42
N VAL A 150 8.69 26.69 -26.05
CA VAL A 150 9.30 26.49 -24.71
C VAL A 150 10.83 26.61 -24.83
N ALA A 151 11.52 27.18 -23.85
CA ALA A 151 12.98 27.01 -23.65
C ALA A 151 13.35 27.20 -22.17
N GLY A 152 14.39 26.55 -21.60
CA GLY A 152 15.20 25.46 -22.15
C GLY A 152 16.72 25.66 -22.06
N ALA A 153 17.32 25.53 -20.86
CA ALA A 153 18.76 25.35 -20.60
C ALA A 153 18.93 24.86 -19.14
N ALA A 154 19.75 23.90 -18.71
CA ALA A 154 20.91 23.16 -19.27
C ALA A 154 22.26 23.92 -19.31
N LYS A 155 23.24 23.46 -18.50
CA LYS A 155 24.68 23.57 -18.83
C LYS A 155 25.53 22.49 -18.13
N LEU A 156 26.64 22.10 -18.76
CA LEU A 156 27.65 21.13 -18.30
C LEU A 156 28.98 21.82 -17.92
N GLY A 157 29.82 21.10 -17.16
CA GLY A 157 31.26 21.36 -16.98
C GLY A 157 31.78 20.73 -15.67
N SER A 158 32.99 20.16 -15.55
CA SER A 158 34.04 19.86 -16.56
C SER A 158 34.85 18.59 -16.14
N ARG A 159 36.08 18.35 -16.63
CA ARG A 159 36.74 17.01 -16.64
C ARG A 159 38.28 17.03 -16.38
N GLY A 160 38.78 16.07 -15.59
CA GLY A 160 40.21 15.71 -15.36
C GLY A 160 40.39 15.07 -13.97
N GLN A 161 40.92 13.85 -13.73
CA GLN A 161 42.21 13.20 -14.06
C GLN A 161 43.41 13.68 -13.20
N ALA A 162 44.30 12.84 -12.63
CA ALA A 162 44.30 11.37 -12.41
C ALA A 162 45.45 10.93 -11.45
N ALA A 163 45.41 9.68 -10.93
CA ALA A 163 46.53 8.90 -10.32
C ALA A 163 47.12 9.39 -8.95
N ALA A 164 47.76 8.57 -8.07
CA ALA A 164 47.93 7.11 -7.98
C ALA A 164 48.41 6.63 -6.57
N ALA A 165 48.32 5.31 -6.32
CA ALA A 165 49.12 4.44 -5.41
C ALA A 165 49.01 4.49 -3.86
N ALA A 166 48.77 3.30 -3.28
CA ALA A 166 49.21 2.72 -1.98
C ALA A 166 48.90 3.46 -0.64
N ASP A 167 48.76 2.83 0.54
CA ASP A 167 48.85 1.39 0.94
C ASP A 167 47.87 1.03 2.10
N ASP A 168 48.10 -0.07 2.84
CA ASP A 168 47.20 -0.74 3.80
C ASP A 168 46.64 0.13 4.98
N ALA A 169 45.33 0.00 5.27
CA ALA A 169 44.78 0.16 6.63
C ALA A 169 43.38 -0.47 6.82
N ARG A 170 43.32 -1.56 7.60
CA ARG A 170 42.12 -2.32 8.00
C ARG A 170 41.21 -1.61 9.03
N GLY A 171 39.94 -1.33 8.72
CA GLY A 171 38.96 -0.77 9.67
C GLY A 171 37.48 -1.10 9.38
N LYS A 172 36.68 -1.37 10.43
CA LYS A 172 35.22 -1.65 10.34
C LYS A 172 34.37 -0.48 10.86
N ALA A 173 33.42 0.01 10.04
CA ALA A 173 32.03 0.35 10.44
C ALA A 173 31.31 0.97 9.23
N ALA A 174 30.01 0.70 9.06
CA ALA A 174 29.23 1.26 7.95
C ALA A 174 28.35 2.43 8.42
N ASP A 175 28.61 3.64 7.92
CA ASP A 175 27.55 4.64 7.81
C ASP A 175 26.63 4.27 6.64
N LYS A 176 25.34 4.56 6.78
CA LYS A 176 24.37 4.46 5.68
C LYS A 176 23.26 5.50 5.82
N ARG A 177 23.59 6.79 5.63
CA ARG A 177 22.57 7.84 5.49
C ARG A 177 22.28 8.21 4.03
N ARG A 178 20.97 8.32 3.74
CA ARG A 178 20.30 9.01 2.61
C ARG A 178 20.49 8.42 1.21
N LYS A 179 19.38 7.97 0.64
CA LYS A 179 18.99 8.31 -0.74
C LYS A 179 17.47 8.40 -0.83
N ASP A 180 16.97 9.63 -0.83
CA ASP A 180 15.54 9.92 -1.00
C ASP A 180 15.17 9.93 -2.49
N GLY A 181 13.97 9.48 -2.83
CA GLY A 181 13.46 9.38 -4.20
C GLY A 181 12.06 8.71 -4.23
N PRO A 182 11.06 9.26 -4.95
CA PRO A 182 9.67 8.97 -4.63
C PRO A 182 9.15 7.67 -5.29
N ALA A 183 8.69 6.74 -4.44
CA ALA A 183 7.67 5.76 -4.79
C ALA A 183 6.42 6.03 -3.94
N ALA A 184 5.23 5.84 -4.50
CA ALA A 184 3.96 6.07 -3.81
C ALA A 184 3.70 4.99 -2.73
N ALA A 185 4.39 5.12 -1.60
CA ALA A 185 4.35 4.14 -0.52
C ALA A 185 3.01 4.18 0.22
N ARG A 186 2.17 3.16 -0.04
CA ARG A 186 1.02 2.76 0.78
C ARG A 186 1.38 2.89 2.26
N PRO A 187 0.62 3.64 3.08
CA PRO A 187 1.07 4.04 4.42
C PRO A 187 1.38 2.82 5.28
N ALA A 188 2.59 2.81 5.85
CA ALA A 188 2.93 1.93 6.96
C ALA A 188 1.98 2.23 8.13
N PRO A 189 1.67 1.24 9.01
CA PRO A 189 0.93 1.52 10.23
C PRO A 189 1.74 2.52 11.07
N ALA A 190 1.26 3.76 11.14
CA ALA A 190 1.88 4.79 11.95
C ALA A 190 1.85 4.37 13.43
N ALA A 191 2.90 4.73 14.18
CA ALA A 191 2.88 4.60 15.63
C ALA A 191 1.65 5.31 16.21
N ALA A 192 1.06 4.79 17.29
CA ALA A 192 -0.19 5.36 17.78
C ALA A 192 0.07 6.81 18.24
N PRO A 193 -0.77 7.77 17.80
CA PRO A 193 -0.49 9.17 18.02
C PRO A 193 -0.61 9.56 19.49
N ARG A 194 0.50 10.02 20.07
CA ARG A 194 0.64 10.41 21.49
C ARG A 194 0.43 11.91 21.66
N TRP A 195 -0.83 12.34 21.66
CA TRP A 195 -1.16 13.72 22.02
C TRP A 195 -1.17 13.89 23.54
N TYR A 196 -0.07 14.42 24.09
CA TYR A 196 0.01 14.84 25.49
C TYR A 196 -0.87 16.05 25.78
N VAL A 197 -1.51 16.09 26.95
CA VAL A 197 -2.39 17.17 27.39
C VAL A 197 -1.55 18.25 28.06
N THR A 198 -1.76 19.51 27.66
CA THR A 198 -1.08 20.67 28.24
C THR A 198 -1.77 21.17 29.52
N ALA A 199 -1.07 21.96 30.33
CA ALA A 199 -1.63 22.54 31.55
C ALA A 199 -2.83 23.49 31.27
N ALA A 200 -2.82 24.17 30.12
CA ALA A 200 -3.91 25.05 29.71
C ALA A 200 -5.18 24.26 29.31
N GLU A 201 -5.03 23.18 28.55
CA GLU A 201 -6.15 22.27 28.21
C GLU A 201 -6.71 21.58 29.46
N LEU A 202 -5.86 21.19 30.40
CA LEU A 202 -6.28 20.63 31.68
C LEU A 202 -6.99 21.67 32.59
N ALA A 203 -6.81 22.97 32.33
CA ALA A 203 -7.48 24.05 33.04
C ALA A 203 -8.82 24.45 32.41
N SER A 204 -9.00 24.30 31.09
CA SER A 204 -10.27 24.57 30.41
C SER A 204 -11.31 23.46 30.60
N VAL A 205 -10.89 22.22 30.89
CA VAL A 205 -11.79 21.11 31.24
C VAL A 205 -12.50 21.37 32.59
N PRO A 206 -13.84 21.29 32.66
CA PRO A 206 -14.60 21.53 33.89
C PRO A 206 -14.13 20.70 35.09
N SER A 207 -14.12 21.34 36.27
CA SER A 207 -13.62 20.75 37.53
C SER A 207 -14.27 19.40 37.88
N TYR A 208 -15.56 19.22 37.58
CA TYR A 208 -16.28 17.96 37.84
C TYR A 208 -15.81 16.79 36.97
N ILE A 209 -15.20 17.06 35.80
CA ILE A 209 -14.59 16.05 34.92
C ILE A 209 -13.15 15.79 35.38
N LYS A 210 -12.38 16.84 35.65
CA LYS A 210 -10.99 16.73 36.11
C LYS A 210 -10.87 16.02 37.46
N GLY A 211 -11.77 16.28 38.40
CA GLY A 211 -11.78 15.67 39.72
C GLY A 211 -10.43 15.84 40.45
N ARG A 212 -9.71 14.73 40.67
CA ARG A 212 -8.37 14.69 41.28
C ARG A 212 -7.27 14.23 40.31
N LEU A 213 -7.49 14.37 38.99
CA LEU A 213 -6.51 14.03 37.96
C LEU A 213 -5.40 15.08 37.89
N THR A 214 -4.14 14.63 37.94
CA THR A 214 -2.94 15.45 37.69
C THR A 214 -2.46 15.26 36.25
N LEU A 215 -1.81 16.28 35.68
CA LEU A 215 -1.32 16.26 34.29
C LEU A 215 -0.41 15.06 33.99
N GLU A 216 0.45 14.70 34.94
CA GLU A 216 1.31 13.50 34.87
C GLU A 216 0.49 12.21 34.67
N LYS A 217 -0.60 12.04 35.42
CA LYS A 217 -1.49 10.88 35.28
C LYS A 217 -2.24 10.88 33.96
N VAL A 218 -2.62 12.06 33.44
CA VAL A 218 -3.26 12.17 32.12
C VAL A 218 -2.27 11.79 31.00
N ASN A 219 -1.01 12.23 31.09
CA ASN A 219 -0.02 11.95 30.07
C ASN A 219 0.54 10.51 30.13
N ALA A 220 0.75 9.96 31.33
CA ALA A 220 1.07 8.54 31.50
C ALA A 220 -0.06 7.63 31.01
N ALA A 221 -1.33 8.04 31.19
CA ALA A 221 -2.47 7.36 30.59
C ALA A 221 -2.43 7.41 29.05
N VAL A 222 -2.16 8.57 28.45
CA VAL A 222 -2.01 8.68 26.97
C VAL A 222 -0.95 7.73 26.43
N ASP A 223 0.18 7.57 27.11
CA ASP A 223 1.23 6.61 26.70
C ASP A 223 0.78 5.14 26.79
N GLU A 224 0.03 4.74 27.82
CA GLU A 224 -0.58 3.40 27.90
C GLU A 224 -1.63 3.18 26.80
N LEU A 225 -2.52 4.16 26.57
CA LEU A 225 -3.56 4.06 25.54
C LEU A 225 -2.96 3.98 24.13
N ALA A 226 -1.87 4.70 23.86
CA ALA A 226 -1.10 4.55 22.63
C ALA A 226 -0.47 3.15 22.50
N GLY A 227 0.09 2.62 23.58
CA GLY A 227 0.62 1.25 23.61
C GLY A 227 -0.43 0.17 23.32
N PHE A 228 -1.63 0.27 23.91
CA PHE A 228 -2.75 -0.63 23.59
C PHE A 228 -3.19 -0.49 22.13
N ALA A 229 -3.27 0.73 21.61
CA ALA A 229 -3.65 0.97 20.22
C ALA A 229 -2.59 0.47 19.22
N GLU A 230 -1.29 0.54 19.55
CA GLU A 230 -0.19 -0.07 18.79
C GLU A 230 -0.29 -1.61 18.78
N ALA A 231 -0.60 -2.23 19.92
CA ALA A 231 -0.79 -3.68 20.02
C ALA A 231 -2.00 -4.15 19.18
N CYS A 232 -3.13 -3.46 19.29
CA CYS A 232 -4.33 -3.75 18.51
C CYS A 232 -4.10 -3.54 17.00
N ALA A 233 -3.46 -2.43 16.61
CA ALA A 233 -3.12 -2.16 15.21
C ALA A 233 -2.16 -3.21 14.63
N LYS A 234 -1.22 -3.73 15.44
CA LYS A 234 -0.31 -4.83 15.09
C LYS A 234 -1.06 -6.18 14.92
N ALA A 235 -2.05 -6.46 15.76
CA ALA A 235 -2.88 -7.66 15.65
C ALA A 235 -3.84 -7.61 14.45
N MET A 236 -4.53 -6.49 14.22
CA MET A 236 -5.33 -6.29 13.00
C MET A 236 -4.45 -6.34 11.74
N SER A 237 -3.20 -5.86 11.84
CA SER A 237 -2.17 -5.95 10.80
C SER A 237 -1.64 -7.36 10.50
N SER A 238 -1.79 -8.33 11.41
CA SER A 238 -1.44 -9.73 11.14
C SER A 238 -2.61 -10.48 10.50
N VAL A 239 -3.86 -10.22 10.93
CA VAL A 239 -5.09 -10.69 10.27
C VAL A 239 -5.10 -10.23 8.81
N ALA A 240 -4.96 -8.93 8.56
CA ALA A 240 -5.00 -8.34 7.21
C ALA A 240 -3.85 -8.76 6.27
N ARG A 241 -2.82 -9.46 6.80
CA ARG A 241 -1.71 -10.06 6.02
C ARG A 241 -1.74 -11.59 6.01
N ASN A 242 -2.79 -12.21 6.53
CA ASN A 242 -2.92 -13.65 6.75
C ASN A 242 -1.73 -14.28 7.52
N GLN A 243 -1.11 -13.53 8.43
CA GLN A 243 0.02 -13.99 9.26
C GLN A 243 -0.46 -14.62 10.58
N LEU A 244 -1.71 -15.07 10.61
CA LEU A 244 -2.42 -15.48 11.82
C LEU A 244 -1.95 -16.83 12.38
N ALA A 245 -1.17 -17.60 11.60
CA ALA A 245 -0.57 -18.88 12.00
C ALA A 245 0.39 -18.79 13.22
N ARG A 246 0.81 -17.58 13.63
CA ARG A 246 1.63 -17.35 14.84
C ARG A 246 0.80 -17.08 16.11
N VAL A 247 -0.52 -17.18 16.03
CA VAL A 247 -1.48 -16.79 17.09
C VAL A 247 -2.30 -18.00 17.54
N SER A 248 -2.64 -18.05 18.83
CA SER A 248 -3.43 -19.16 19.43
C SER A 248 -4.78 -19.32 18.74
N SER A 249 -5.28 -20.55 18.59
CA SER A 249 -6.46 -20.84 17.74
C SER A 249 -7.72 -20.09 18.16
N GLU A 250 -7.93 -19.91 19.47
CA GLU A 250 -9.03 -19.13 20.05
C GLU A 250 -8.89 -17.63 19.75
N GLU A 251 -7.66 -17.13 19.91
CA GLU A 251 -7.30 -15.74 19.64
C GLU A 251 -7.38 -15.41 18.15
N ARG A 252 -7.12 -16.37 17.24
CA ARG A 252 -7.36 -16.19 15.79
C ARG A 252 -8.82 -15.86 15.49
N GLY A 253 -9.76 -16.64 16.06
CA GLY A 253 -11.20 -16.42 15.87
C GLY A 253 -11.62 -15.04 16.36
N ARG A 254 -11.26 -14.72 17.62
CA ARG A 254 -11.53 -13.40 18.23
C ARG A 254 -10.94 -12.25 17.40
N LEU A 255 -9.72 -12.37 16.89
CA LEU A 255 -9.11 -11.32 16.05
C LEU A 255 -9.79 -11.20 14.67
N GLN A 256 -10.28 -12.30 14.08
CA GLN A 256 -11.01 -12.29 12.83
C GLN A 256 -12.42 -11.69 12.97
N GLU A 257 -13.10 -11.95 14.08
CA GLU A 257 -14.35 -11.28 14.48
C GLU A 257 -14.14 -9.79 14.72
N LEU A 258 -13.11 -9.40 15.49
CA LEU A 258 -12.76 -7.99 15.74
C LEU A 258 -12.42 -7.24 14.45
N TYR A 259 -11.77 -7.90 13.49
CA TYR A 259 -11.45 -7.32 12.19
C TYR A 259 -12.74 -6.95 11.42
N HIS A 260 -13.66 -7.90 11.24
CA HIS A 260 -14.93 -7.66 10.54
C HIS A 260 -15.90 -6.75 11.31
N GLY A 261 -16.02 -6.96 12.63
CA GLY A 261 -16.96 -6.27 13.50
C GLY A 261 -16.55 -4.86 13.91
N ILE A 262 -15.26 -4.52 13.82
CA ILE A 262 -14.71 -3.21 14.25
C ILE A 262 -13.78 -2.61 13.20
N ALA A 263 -12.70 -3.28 12.79
CA ALA A 263 -11.69 -2.69 11.91
C ALA A 263 -12.21 -2.31 10.51
N THR A 264 -13.20 -3.04 9.99
CA THR A 264 -13.87 -2.75 8.70
C THR A 264 -14.83 -1.56 8.77
N LYS A 265 -15.29 -1.13 9.96
CA LYS A 265 -16.21 0.02 10.11
C LYS A 265 -15.49 1.35 9.89
N GLU A 266 -16.06 2.24 9.09
CA GLU A 266 -15.47 3.56 8.74
C GLU A 266 -15.01 4.40 9.95
N ALA A 267 -15.63 4.23 11.12
CA ALA A 267 -15.23 4.91 12.36
C ALA A 267 -13.83 4.49 12.87
N ALA A 268 -13.40 3.25 12.65
CA ALA A 268 -12.13 2.68 13.15
C ALA A 268 -11.14 2.32 12.02
N LYS A 269 -11.64 2.14 10.79
CA LYS A 269 -10.87 1.88 9.57
C LYS A 269 -9.73 2.90 9.40
N GLY A 270 -8.50 2.39 9.33
CA GLY A 270 -7.28 3.20 9.16
C GLY A 270 -6.86 4.03 10.38
N ARG A 271 -7.54 3.92 11.53
CA ARG A 271 -7.21 4.64 12.77
C ARG A 271 -6.72 3.68 13.87
N SER A 272 -5.97 4.21 14.83
CA SER A 272 -5.50 3.45 16.00
C SER A 272 -6.63 3.35 17.03
N TRP A 273 -6.96 2.13 17.47
CA TRP A 273 -8.04 1.87 18.41
C TRP A 273 -7.72 0.71 19.34
N PHE A 274 -8.41 0.62 20.48
CA PHE A 274 -8.25 -0.43 21.51
C PHE A 274 -9.61 -0.75 22.17
N LEU A 275 -9.70 -1.83 22.96
CA LEU A 275 -10.94 -2.31 23.56
C LEU A 275 -11.07 -1.98 25.05
N GLU A 276 -12.30 -1.99 25.56
CA GLU A 276 -12.58 -1.96 27.01
C GLU A 276 -12.02 -3.18 27.76
N SER A 277 -11.77 -4.32 27.09
CA SER A 277 -11.04 -5.45 27.68
C SER A 277 -9.60 -5.09 28.02
N ASP A 278 -8.96 -4.29 27.17
CA ASP A 278 -7.52 -4.06 27.21
C ASP A 278 -7.20 -2.99 28.27
N LEU A 279 -8.10 -1.99 28.37
CA LEU A 279 -8.23 -1.07 29.50
C LEU A 279 -8.36 -1.74 30.88
N ARG A 280 -8.81 -3.00 30.97
CA ARG A 280 -8.85 -3.74 32.24
C ARG A 280 -7.47 -4.29 32.65
N ALA A 281 -6.54 -4.42 31.71
CA ALA A 281 -5.16 -4.85 31.95
C ALA A 281 -4.18 -3.69 32.22
N GLY A 282 -4.62 -2.42 32.05
CA GLY A 282 -3.80 -1.23 32.26
C GLY A 282 -3.41 -0.94 33.71
N ALA A 283 -2.32 -0.19 33.90
CA ALA A 283 -1.81 0.19 35.22
C ALA A 283 -2.15 1.64 35.56
N ALA A 284 -1.96 2.57 34.62
CA ALA A 284 -2.34 3.98 34.73
C ALA A 284 -3.82 4.22 34.39
N VAL A 285 -4.40 3.47 33.44
CA VAL A 285 -5.84 3.52 33.16
C VAL A 285 -6.53 2.24 33.61
N LYS A 286 -7.50 2.38 34.52
CA LYS A 286 -8.36 1.30 35.03
C LYS A 286 -9.82 1.71 34.95
N MET A 287 -10.76 0.78 34.91
CA MET A 287 -12.21 1.08 34.78
C MET A 287 -12.88 1.54 36.09
N ASP A 288 -12.13 2.22 36.95
CA ASP A 288 -12.59 2.83 38.20
C ASP A 288 -13.22 4.22 37.96
N LYS A 289 -13.55 4.95 39.02
CA LYS A 289 -14.09 6.31 38.91
C LYS A 289 -13.07 7.30 38.32
N SER A 290 -11.78 7.16 38.63
CA SER A 290 -10.70 7.99 38.10
C SER A 290 -10.47 7.75 36.61
N GLY A 291 -10.41 6.50 36.15
CA GLY A 291 -10.27 6.20 34.72
C GLY A 291 -11.52 6.53 33.90
N LYS A 292 -12.72 6.42 34.46
CA LYS A 292 -13.95 6.94 33.81
C LYS A 292 -13.90 8.46 33.63
N SER A 293 -13.41 9.21 34.63
CA SER A 293 -13.10 10.63 34.49
C SER A 293 -12.00 10.90 33.45
N MET A 294 -10.97 10.04 33.36
CA MET A 294 -9.90 10.15 32.37
C MET A 294 -10.42 10.02 30.93
N LEU A 295 -11.22 8.97 30.65
CA LEU A 295 -11.81 8.75 29.32
C LEU A 295 -12.79 9.88 28.95
N MET A 296 -13.56 10.40 29.92
CA MET A 296 -14.42 11.57 29.74
C MET A 296 -13.60 12.83 29.41
N LEU A 297 -12.47 13.05 30.09
CA LEU A 297 -11.56 14.17 29.81
C LEU A 297 -10.97 14.09 28.40
N LEU A 298 -10.46 12.92 28.00
CA LEU A 298 -9.89 12.72 26.65
C LEU A 298 -10.94 12.84 25.54
N ARG A 299 -12.19 12.43 25.80
CA ARG A 299 -13.35 12.65 24.93
C ARG A 299 -13.71 14.12 24.80
N ASN A 300 -13.72 14.87 25.90
CA ASN A 300 -13.99 16.31 25.90
C ASN A 300 -12.90 17.12 25.20
N LEU A 301 -11.66 16.65 25.17
CA LEU A 301 -10.56 17.22 24.37
C LEU A 301 -10.58 16.78 22.89
N GLY A 302 -11.58 16.01 22.45
CA GLY A 302 -11.70 15.52 21.07
C GLY A 302 -10.68 14.44 20.68
N ARG A 303 -9.92 13.89 21.63
CA ARG A 303 -8.81 12.94 21.37
C ARG A 303 -9.28 11.49 21.32
N LEU A 304 -10.48 11.19 21.82
CA LEU A 304 -11.02 9.85 21.95
C LEU A 304 -12.50 9.77 21.53
N GLN A 305 -12.82 8.84 20.62
CA GLN A 305 -14.18 8.51 20.21
C GLN A 305 -14.58 7.12 20.71
N GLU A 306 -15.78 7.02 21.30
CA GLU A 306 -16.40 5.75 21.68
C GLU A 306 -17.13 5.14 20.48
N VAL A 307 -16.81 3.89 20.14
CA VAL A 307 -17.44 3.12 19.05
C VAL A 307 -17.95 1.81 19.65
N ARG A 308 -19.27 1.64 19.69
CA ARG A 308 -19.90 0.39 20.15
C ARG A 308 -20.06 -0.58 19.00
N ALA A 309 -19.71 -1.84 19.24
CA ALA A 309 -19.94 -2.96 18.36
C ALA A 309 -20.68 -4.07 19.10
N VAL A 310 -21.33 -4.96 18.35
CA VAL A 310 -21.75 -6.26 18.85
C VAL A 310 -20.87 -7.29 18.14
N LEU A 311 -20.27 -8.20 18.91
CA LEU A 311 -19.55 -9.38 18.44
C LEU A 311 -20.36 -10.61 18.84
N GLU A 312 -20.40 -11.64 17.99
CA GLU A 312 -21.18 -12.85 18.27
C GLU A 312 -20.63 -13.63 19.48
N SER A 313 -19.30 -13.66 19.66
CA SER A 313 -18.68 -14.40 20.78
C SER A 313 -18.68 -13.68 22.15
N VAL A 314 -18.77 -12.33 22.18
CA VAL A 314 -18.60 -11.52 23.40
C VAL A 314 -19.81 -10.62 23.71
N GLY A 315 -20.76 -10.46 22.78
CA GLY A 315 -21.89 -9.55 22.92
C GLY A 315 -21.51 -8.10 22.65
N SER A 316 -22.05 -7.15 23.44
CA SER A 316 -21.78 -5.72 23.27
C SER A 316 -20.37 -5.34 23.74
N VAL A 317 -19.54 -4.85 22.83
CA VAL A 317 -18.14 -4.48 23.07
C VAL A 317 -17.91 -3.00 22.75
N THR A 318 -17.32 -2.27 23.70
CA THR A 318 -16.87 -0.88 23.51
C THR A 318 -15.44 -0.86 22.97
N ALA A 319 -15.24 -0.25 21.81
CA ALA A 319 -13.93 0.14 21.31
C ALA A 319 -13.74 1.65 21.44
N TYR A 320 -12.50 2.06 21.68
CA TYR A 320 -12.10 3.45 21.78
C TYR A 320 -11.12 3.77 20.66
N VAL A 321 -11.47 4.75 19.82
CA VAL A 321 -10.67 5.18 18.66
C VAL A 321 -9.95 6.48 19.01
N LEU A 322 -8.64 6.51 18.80
CA LEU A 322 -7.83 7.72 18.91
C LEU A 322 -8.08 8.60 17.69
N GLN A 323 -8.50 9.85 17.90
CA GLN A 323 -8.83 10.79 16.82
C GLN A 323 -7.71 11.78 16.56
N ALA A 324 -7.34 11.94 15.29
CA ALA A 324 -6.41 12.98 14.85
C ALA A 324 -7.00 14.37 15.06
N GLN A 325 -6.28 15.23 15.78
CA GLN A 325 -6.52 16.67 15.73
C GLN A 325 -6.29 17.17 14.29
N THR A 326 -7.22 17.97 13.82
CA THR A 326 -7.22 18.71 12.55
C THR A 326 -7.20 20.20 12.83
#